data_AF-A0A317ZEF3-F1
#
_entry.id   AF-A0A317ZEF3-F1
#
_cell.length_a   1.000
_cell.length_b   1.000
_cell.length_c   1.000
_cell.angle_alpha   90.00
_cell.angle_beta   90.00
_cell.angle_gamma   90.00
#
_symmetry.space_group_name_H-M   'P 1'
#
loop_
_entity.id
_entity.type
_entity.pdbx_description
1 polymer ?
#
loop_
_entity_poly.entity_id
_entity_poly.type
_entity_poly.pdbx_seq_one_letter_code
_entity_poly.pdbx_strand_id
1 'polypeptide(L)' 'MECYLPGIGWVGQDPTHNRKTDETYIKVAHGRDYADVRPLSGSYRGDSAANLDVAVEIQRLDW' A
#
# COMPACT_ATOMS: atom_id res chain seq x y z
N MET A 1 5.31 4.80 1.45
CA MET A 1 5.49 5.69 2.63
C MET A 1 4.92 7.05 2.28
N GLU A 2 4.45 7.82 3.24
CA GLU A 2 4.09 9.22 3.01
C GLU A 2 4.80 10.12 4.02
N CYS A 3 5.17 11.32 3.59
CA CYS A 3 5.74 12.35 4.45
C CYS A 3 4.89 13.62 4.35
N TYR A 4 4.57 14.24 5.49
CA TYR A 4 3.90 15.53 5.49
C TYR A 4 4.92 16.64 5.26
N LEU A 5 4.77 17.34 4.15
CA LEU A 5 5.58 18.50 3.81
C LEU A 5 4.76 19.77 4.09
N PRO A 6 5.23 20.69 4.95
CA PRO A 6 4.54 21.94 5.24
C PRO A 6 4.18 22.71 3.96
N GLY A 7 2.91 23.10 3.82
CA GLY A 7 2.40 23.82 2.65
C GLY A 7 2.07 22.96 1.42
N ILE A 8 2.47 21.69 1.39
CA ILE A 8 2.20 20.75 0.27
C ILE A 8 1.22 19.65 0.70
N GLY A 9 1.30 19.22 1.96
CA GLY A 9 0.50 18.12 2.50
C GLY A 9 1.24 16.79 2.48
N TRP A 10 0.48 15.68 2.49
CA TRP A 10 1.03 14.32 2.45
C TRP A 10 1.54 13.97 1.05
N VAL A 11 2.81 13.61 0.96
CA VAL A 11 3.47 13.23 -0.29
C VAL A 11 3.91 11.78 -0.21
N GLY A 12 3.44 10.96 -1.15
CA GLY A 12 3.80 9.56 -1.24
C GLY A 12 5.16 9.33 -1.89
N GLN A 13 5.93 8.43 -1.30
CA GLN A 13 7.27 8.03 -1.70
C GLN A 13 7.36 6.50 -1.74
N ASP A 14 7.95 6.01 -2.83
CA ASP A 14 8.35 4.61 -3.01
C ASP A 14 9.87 4.49 -2.97
N PRO A 15 10.45 4.10 -1.81
CA PRO A 15 11.88 3.89 -1.68
C PRO A 15 12.38 2.65 -2.43
N THR A 16 11.52 1.66 -2.71
CA THR A 16 11.90 0.42 -3.42
C THR A 16 12.31 0.73 -4.86
N HIS A 17 11.65 1.71 -5.48
CA HIS A 17 11.92 2.13 -6.85
C HIS A 17 12.50 3.55 -6.95
N ASN A 18 12.93 4.14 -5.83
CA ASN A 18 13.49 5.49 -5.74
C ASN A 18 12.65 6.56 -6.48
N ARG A 19 11.33 6.55 -6.31
CA ARG A 19 10.42 7.47 -7.01
C ARG A 19 9.29 7.96 -6.10
N LYS A 20 8.64 9.05 -6.50
CA LYS A 20 7.35 9.47 -5.91
C LYS A 20 6.25 8.52 -6.39
N THR A 21 5.23 8.31 -5.57
CA THR A 21 4.03 7.61 -6.01
C THR A 21 3.28 8.45 -7.04
N ASP A 22 2.83 7.80 -8.12
CA ASP A 22 2.06 8.38 -9.21
C ASP A 22 0.66 7.73 -9.29
N GLU A 23 -0.07 7.95 -10.38
CA GLU A 23 -1.41 7.38 -10.61
C GLU A 23 -1.47 5.84 -10.61
N THR A 24 -0.33 5.15 -10.61
CA THR A 24 -0.27 3.69 -10.55
C THR A 24 -0.34 3.11 -9.14
N TYR A 25 -0.30 3.96 -8.11
CA TYR A 25 -0.38 3.53 -6.71
C TYR A 25 -1.78 3.74 -6.13
N ILE A 26 -2.38 2.66 -5.63
CA ILE A 26 -3.66 2.72 -4.91
C ILE A 26 -3.38 2.69 -3.40
N LYS A 27 -3.76 3.75 -2.68
CA LYS A 27 -3.69 3.76 -1.21
C LYS A 27 -4.79 2.87 -0.65
N VAL A 28 -4.40 1.83 0.09
CA VAL A 28 -5.33 0.89 0.75
C VAL A 28 -5.52 1.16 2.25
N ALA A 29 -4.52 1.76 2.92
CA ALA A 29 -4.55 2.06 4.35
C ALA A 29 -3.50 3.13 4.70
N HIS A 30 -3.62 3.77 5.87
CA HIS A 30 -2.61 4.66 6.45
C HIS A 30 -2.43 4.40 7.95
N GLY A 31 -1.21 4.54 8.45
CA GLY A 31 -0.85 4.32 9.85
C GLY A 31 0.56 4.82 10.13
N ARG A 32 1.00 4.79 11.39
CA ARG A 32 2.35 5.27 11.77
C ARG A 32 3.44 4.32 11.28
N ASP A 33 3.14 3.04 11.33
CA ASP A 33 4.00 1.96 10.85
C ASP A 33 3.15 0.78 10.34
N TYR A 34 3.82 -0.31 9.96
CA TYR A 34 3.16 -1.51 9.43
C TYR A 34 2.18 -2.16 10.41
N ALA A 35 2.38 -2.02 11.72
CA ALA A 35 1.51 -2.65 12.72
C ALA A 35 0.10 -2.05 12.72
N ASP A 36 -0.03 -0.76 12.40
CA ASP A 36 -1.32 -0.06 12.32
C ASP A 36 -2.14 -0.47 11.07
N VAL A 37 -1.52 -1.06 10.04
CA VAL A 37 -2.14 -1.30 8.71
C VAL A 37 -1.93 -2.71 8.13
N ARG A 38 -1.42 -3.65 8.93
CA ARG A 38 -1.17 -5.02 8.49
C ARG A 38 -2.46 -5.66 7.93
N PRO A 39 -2.44 -6.20 6.69
CA PRO A 39 -3.64 -6.81 6.10
C PRO A 39 -4.07 -8.09 6.82
N LEU A 40 -3.13 -8.79 7.47
CA LEU A 40 -3.39 -9.99 8.25
C LEU A 40 -2.72 -9.90 9.62
N SER A 41 -3.46 -10.31 10.66
CA SER A 41 -2.93 -10.34 12.03
C SER A 41 -3.40 -11.53 12.86
N GLY A 42 -2.63 -11.86 13.91
CA GLY A 42 -2.94 -12.95 14.85
C GLY A 42 -2.32 -14.30 14.47
N SER A 43 -2.82 -15.37 15.11
CA SER A 43 -2.39 -16.74 14.89
C SER A 43 -3.55 -17.57 14.33
N TYR A 44 -3.31 -18.29 13.25
CA TYR A 44 -4.26 -19.26 12.69
C TYR A 44 -3.87 -20.68 13.12
N ARG A 45 -4.85 -21.52 13.47
CA ARG A 45 -4.68 -22.95 13.73
C ARG A 45 -5.69 -23.71 12.88
N GLY A 46 -5.19 -24.44 11.88
CA GLY A 46 -5.98 -25.18 10.90
C GLY A 46 -5.04 -25.84 9.88
N ASP A 47 -5.60 -26.26 8.75
CA ASP A 47 -4.83 -26.90 7.69
C ASP A 47 -3.66 -26.02 7.19
N SER A 48 -2.58 -26.65 6.73
CA SER A 48 -1.28 -25.98 6.47
C SER A 48 -1.23 -25.13 5.21
N ALA A 49 -2.24 -25.26 4.33
CA ALA A 49 -2.31 -24.49 3.09
C ALA A 49 -2.98 -23.13 3.32
N ALA A 50 -2.18 -22.08 3.45
CA ALA A 50 -2.62 -20.70 3.33
C ALA A 50 -2.09 -20.12 2.00
N ASN A 51 -2.98 -19.62 1.15
CA ASN A 51 -2.61 -18.88 -0.06
C ASN A 51 -3.02 -17.41 0.08
N LEU A 52 -2.18 -16.49 -0.40
CA LEU A 52 -2.48 -15.07 -0.47
C LEU A 52 -2.34 -14.62 -1.92
N ASP A 53 -3.47 -14.48 -2.61
CA ASP A 53 -3.54 -13.95 -3.96
C ASP A 53 -3.83 -12.44 -3.91
N VAL A 54 -2.96 -11.64 -4.53
CA VAL A 54 -3.12 -10.19 -4.64
C VAL A 54 -3.04 -9.80 -6.10
N ALA A 55 -4.08 -9.12 -6.59
CA ALA A 55 -4.15 -8.61 -7.96
C ALA A 55 -4.60 -7.15 -7.97
N VAL A 56 -4.00 -6.36 -8.85
CA VAL A 56 -4.37 -4.97 -9.13
C VAL A 56 -4.37 -4.81 -10.64
N GLU A 57 -5.45 -4.25 -11.18
CA GLU A 57 -5.57 -3.92 -12.60
C GLU A 57 -5.77 -2.41 -12.76
N ILE A 58 -4.99 -1.80 -13.66
CA ILE A 58 -5.04 -0.37 -13.97
C ILE A 58 -5.30 -0.22 -15.45
N GLN A 59 -6.36 0.49 -15.80
CA GLN A 59 -6.72 0.79 -17.18
C GLN A 59 -6.72 2.30 -17.41
N ARG A 60 -5.97 2.76 -18.41
CA ARG A 60 -6.09 4.14 -18.90
C ARG A 60 -7.38 4.27 -19.70
N LEU A 61 -8.21 5.26 -19.34
CA LEU A 61 -9.40 5.60 -20.11
C LEU A 61 -9.02 6.67 -21.15
N ASP A 62 -9.23 6.35 -22.42
CA ASP A 62 -9.09 7.30 -23.52
C ASP A 62 -10.44 8.01 -23.67
N TRP A 63 -10.46 9.31 -23.37
CA TRP A 63 -11.59 10.20 -23.64
C TRP A 63 -11.32 11.05 -24.87
#